data_AF-A0A9X1W845-F1
#
_entry.id   AF-A0A9X1W845-F1
#
_cell.length_a   1.000
_cell.length_b   1.000
_cell.length_c   1.000
_cell.angle_alpha   90.00
_cell.angle_beta   90.00
_cell.angle_gamma   90.00
#
_symmetry.space_group_name_H-M   'P 1'
#
loop_
_entity.id
_entity.type
_entity.pdbx_description
1 polymer ?
#
loop_
_entity_poly.entity_id
_entity_poly.type
_entity_poly.pdbx_seq_one_letter_code
_entity_poly.pdbx_strand_id
1 'polypeptide(L)'
;NAKRAYAPALDAVMANKPAVLTFAVVVVILSGLVGSRMGSEFVPSLNEGDFAIQALRVPATSLSQSVEMQQQLERKLMDEFPEIERIFARTGTAEVASDAMPPNISDGYVMLKPQEQWPDPGKSRNELLSEVQASA
;
A
#
# COMPACT_ATOMS: atom_id res chain seq x y z
N ASN A 1 40.06 -10.26 -22.18
CA ASN A 1 38.91 -11.19 -22.10
C ASN A 1 37.68 -10.71 -22.88
N ALA A 2 37.24 -9.44 -22.76
CA ALA A 2 36.10 -8.93 -23.55
C ALA A 2 36.27 -9.00 -25.09
N LYS A 3 37.46 -8.66 -25.63
CA LYS A 3 37.74 -8.72 -27.08
C LYS A 3 37.59 -10.12 -27.70
N ARG A 4 37.91 -11.18 -26.94
CA ARG A 4 37.86 -12.58 -27.43
C ARG A 4 36.42 -13.11 -27.54
N ALA A 5 35.49 -12.55 -26.77
CA ALA A 5 34.07 -12.90 -26.85
C ALA A 5 33.30 -11.98 -27.81
N TYR A 6 33.67 -10.70 -27.88
CA TYR A 6 33.01 -9.71 -28.74
C TYR A 6 33.24 -9.96 -30.23
N ALA A 7 34.48 -10.23 -30.65
CA ALA A 7 34.81 -10.44 -32.06
C ALA A 7 33.98 -11.56 -32.74
N PRO A 8 33.90 -12.79 -32.19
CA PRO A 8 33.08 -13.84 -32.81
C PRO A 8 31.57 -13.56 -32.75
N ALA A 9 31.10 -12.86 -31.72
CA ALA A 9 29.70 -12.43 -31.63
C ALA A 9 29.35 -11.38 -32.70
N LEU A 10 30.27 -10.44 -32.95
CA LEU A 10 30.12 -9.43 -34.00
C LEU A 10 30.09 -10.08 -35.39
N ASP A 11 31.00 -11.01 -35.64
CA ASP A 11 31.05 -11.73 -36.92
C ASP A 11 29.74 -12.52 -37.17
N ALA A 12 29.21 -13.19 -36.13
CA ALA A 12 27.93 -13.89 -36.21
C ALA A 12 26.74 -12.93 -36.46
N VAL A 13 26.73 -11.77 -35.82
CA VAL A 13 25.71 -10.72 -36.02
C VAL A 13 25.78 -10.15 -37.45
N MET A 14 26.98 -9.89 -37.95
CA MET A 14 27.21 -9.34 -39.29
C MET A 14 26.91 -10.34 -40.41
N ALA A 15 27.01 -11.64 -40.14
CA ALA A 15 26.63 -12.69 -41.08
C ALA A 15 25.10 -12.79 -41.25
N ASN A 16 24.31 -12.51 -40.21
CA ASN A 16 22.86 -12.68 -40.21
C ASN A 16 22.09 -11.40 -39.83
N LYS A 17 22.46 -10.28 -40.46
CA LYS A 17 21.86 -8.95 -40.27
C LYS A 17 20.31 -8.94 -40.25
N PRO A 18 19.58 -9.59 -41.18
CA PRO A 18 18.12 -9.54 -41.16
C PRO A 18 17.54 -10.21 -39.91
N ALA A 19 18.10 -11.34 -39.45
CA ALA A 19 17.63 -12.02 -38.25
C ALA A 19 17.83 -11.16 -37.00
N VAL A 20 18.98 -10.48 -36.89
CA VAL A 20 19.28 -9.57 -35.78
C VAL A 20 18.33 -8.37 -35.79
N LEU A 21 18.06 -7.79 -36.96
CA LEU A 21 17.14 -6.66 -37.10
C LEU A 21 15.71 -7.06 -36.72
N THR A 22 15.22 -8.20 -37.20
CA THR A 22 13.91 -8.73 -36.83
C THR A 22 13.82 -8.98 -35.32
N PHE A 23 14.84 -9.60 -34.73
CA PHE A 23 14.89 -9.83 -33.29
C PHE A 23 14.83 -8.51 -32.49
N ALA A 24 15.61 -7.50 -32.88
CA ALA A 24 15.59 -6.20 -32.23
C ALA A 24 14.20 -5.54 -32.30
N VAL A 25 13.56 -5.55 -33.47
CA VAL A 25 12.20 -5.01 -33.64
C VAL A 25 11.19 -5.75 -32.77
N VAL A 26 11.25 -7.08 -32.72
CA VAL A 26 10.38 -7.91 -31.87
C VAL A 26 10.57 -7.55 -30.40
N VAL A 27 11.81 -7.44 -29.93
CA VAL A 27 12.10 -7.07 -28.52
C VAL A 27 11.54 -5.68 -28.20
N VAL A 28 11.68 -4.71 -29.09
CA VAL A 28 11.12 -3.36 -28.90
C VAL A 28 9.59 -3.39 -28.82
N ILE A 29 8.93 -4.12 -29.72
CA ILE A 29 7.46 -4.25 -29.71
C ILE A 29 6.99 -4.94 -28.43
N LEU A 30 7.64 -6.04 -28.02
CA LEU A 30 7.30 -6.76 -26.79
C LEU A 30 7.51 -5.88 -25.55
N SER A 31 8.60 -5.11 -25.51
CA SER A 31 8.87 -4.17 -24.42
C SER A 31 7.78 -3.10 -24.35
N GLY A 32 7.35 -2.57 -25.49
CA GLY A 32 6.23 -1.63 -25.58
C GLY A 32 4.92 -2.23 -25.08
N LEU A 33 4.62 -3.47 -25.43
CA LEU A 33 3.40 -4.18 -24.99
C LEU A 33 3.39 -4.46 -23.49
N VAL A 34 4.54 -4.85 -22.91
CA VAL A 34 4.67 -5.03 -21.46
C VAL A 34 4.54 -3.69 -20.75
N GLY A 35 5.23 -2.66 -21.25
CA GLY A 35 5.17 -1.30 -20.71
C GLY A 35 3.76 -0.71 -20.73
N SER A 36 2.97 -0.96 -21.80
CA SER A 36 1.60 -0.45 -21.89
C SER A 36 0.63 -1.08 -20.89
N ARG A 37 0.99 -2.22 -20.28
CA ARG A 37 0.20 -2.88 -19.22
C ARG A 37 0.69 -2.53 -17.80
N MET A 38 1.79 -1.79 -17.68
CA MET A 38 2.29 -1.35 -16.40
C MET A 38 1.37 -0.28 -15.83
N GLY A 39 0.86 -0.48 -14.61
CA GLY A 39 0.07 0.52 -13.92
C GLY A 39 0.91 1.74 -13.56
N SER A 40 0.29 2.91 -13.47
CA SER A 40 0.91 4.12 -12.95
C SER A 40 0.40 4.41 -11.55
N GLU A 41 1.30 4.60 -10.60
CA GLU A 41 1.01 5.17 -9.28
C GLU A 41 1.64 6.56 -9.17
N PHE A 42 1.03 7.46 -8.40
CA PHE A 42 1.54 8.83 -8.24
C PHE A 42 2.84 8.85 -7.43
N VAL A 43 2.85 8.12 -6.30
CA VAL A 43 3.99 7.91 -5.41
C VAL A 43 3.87 6.47 -4.88
N PRO A 44 4.98 5.72 -4.75
CA PRO A 44 4.94 4.38 -4.19
C PRO A 44 4.39 4.38 -2.75
N SER A 45 3.52 3.42 -2.45
CA SER A 45 2.98 3.25 -1.11
C SER A 45 4.12 2.91 -0.14
N LEU A 46 4.42 3.83 0.78
CA LEU A 46 5.43 3.61 1.79
C LEU A 46 4.86 2.76 2.92
N ASN A 47 5.63 1.77 3.37
CA ASN A 47 5.27 1.00 4.55
C ASN A 47 5.85 1.69 5.79
N GLU A 48 4.99 2.35 6.55
CA GLU A 48 5.34 3.06 7.79
C GLU A 48 5.25 2.17 9.04
N GLY A 49 4.97 0.86 8.87
CA GLY A 49 4.73 -0.09 9.97
C GLY A 49 3.27 -0.07 10.44
N ASP A 50 2.75 1.12 10.71
CA ASP A 50 1.39 1.34 11.20
C ASP A 50 0.44 1.82 10.07
N PHE A 51 -0.85 2.01 10.38
CA PHE A 51 -1.78 2.65 9.44
C PHE A 51 -2.81 3.52 10.16
N ALA A 52 -3.35 4.50 9.43
CA ALA A 52 -4.43 5.36 9.91
C ALA A 52 -5.77 4.96 9.27
N ILE A 53 -6.85 5.05 10.05
CA ILE A 53 -8.23 4.88 9.63
C ILE A 53 -8.98 6.18 9.90
N GLN A 54 -9.78 6.64 8.95
CA GLN A 54 -10.63 7.81 9.16
C GLN A 54 -12.09 7.37 9.15
N ALA A 55 -12.76 7.53 10.29
CA ALA A 55 -14.17 7.22 10.44
C ALA A 55 -15.01 8.48 10.18
N LEU A 56 -15.69 8.51 9.04
CA LEU A 56 -16.64 9.57 8.69
C LEU A 56 -18.07 9.18 9.10
N ARG A 57 -18.71 10.00 9.93
CA ARG A 57 -20.10 9.84 10.37
C ARG A 57 -20.98 10.91 9.77
N VAL A 58 -22.29 10.73 9.88
CA VAL A 58 -23.29 11.72 9.44
C VAL A 58 -23.00 13.07 10.12
N PRO A 59 -22.98 14.21 9.39
CA PRO A 59 -22.63 15.51 9.96
C PRO A 59 -23.44 15.95 11.18
N ALA A 60 -24.67 15.44 11.33
CA ALA A 60 -25.54 15.73 12.47
C ALA A 60 -25.18 14.94 13.76
N THR A 61 -24.18 14.06 13.71
CA THR A 61 -23.75 13.26 14.86
C THR A 61 -23.10 14.16 15.91
N SER A 62 -23.53 14.04 17.17
CA SER A 62 -22.91 14.78 18.27
C SER A 62 -21.50 14.27 18.56
N LEU A 63 -20.66 15.11 19.16
CA LEU A 63 -19.31 14.71 19.58
C LEU A 63 -19.34 13.49 20.52
N SER A 64 -20.26 13.47 21.51
CA SER A 64 -20.39 12.35 22.44
C SER A 64 -20.73 11.05 21.73
N GLN A 65 -21.66 11.10 20.77
CA GLN A 65 -22.03 9.93 19.96
C GLN A 65 -20.88 9.46 19.08
N SER A 66 -20.15 10.40 18.45
CA SER A 66 -18.96 10.06 17.66
C SER A 66 -17.91 9.34 18.49
N VAL A 67 -17.65 9.81 19.70
CA VAL A 67 -16.69 9.18 20.63
C VAL A 67 -17.17 7.78 21.03
N GLU A 68 -18.45 7.60 21.37
CA GLU A 68 -18.98 6.27 21.71
C GLU A 68 -18.85 5.28 20.55
N MET A 69 -19.26 5.70 19.35
CA MET A 69 -19.13 4.91 18.13
C MET A 69 -17.66 4.59 17.82
N GLN A 70 -16.75 5.55 18.08
CA GLN A 70 -15.32 5.36 17.88
C GLN A 70 -14.76 4.29 18.82
N GLN A 71 -15.13 4.33 20.11
CA GLN A 71 -14.72 3.31 21.07
C GLN A 71 -15.28 1.92 20.73
N GLN A 72 -16.50 1.84 20.18
CA GLN A 72 -17.07 0.57 19.71
C GLN A 72 -16.27 0.00 18.54
N LEU A 73 -15.89 0.86 17.58
CA LEU A 73 -15.05 0.48 16.45
C LEU A 73 -13.68 -0.01 16.91
N GLU A 74 -13.03 0.71 17.82
CA GLU A 74 -11.71 0.34 18.36
C GLU A 74 -11.73 -1.02 19.05
N ARG A 75 -12.74 -1.27 19.89
CA ARG A 75 -12.91 -2.58 20.54
C ARG A 75 -13.12 -3.69 19.52
N LYS A 76 -14.02 -3.49 18.54
CA LYS A 76 -14.28 -4.48 17.49
C LYS A 76 -12.99 -4.83 16.72
N LEU A 77 -12.21 -3.81 16.33
CA LEU A 77 -10.97 -4.03 15.60
C LEU A 77 -9.92 -4.77 16.44
N MET A 78 -9.76 -4.41 17.71
CA MET A 78 -8.83 -5.11 18.61
C MET A 78 -9.24 -6.55 18.91
N ASP A 79 -10.55 -6.84 18.94
CA ASP A 79 -11.09 -8.18 19.16
C ASP A 79 -10.95 -9.08 17.91
N GLU A 80 -11.16 -8.52 16.71
CA GLU A 80 -11.09 -9.26 15.44
C GLU A 80 -9.66 -9.46 14.92
N PHE A 81 -8.76 -8.49 15.16
CA PHE A 81 -7.42 -8.46 14.58
C PHE A 81 -6.33 -8.53 15.66
N PRO A 82 -5.85 -9.73 16.02
CA PRO A 82 -4.82 -9.91 17.04
C PRO A 82 -3.44 -9.32 16.67
N GLU A 83 -3.24 -8.95 15.40
CA GLU A 83 -2.05 -8.24 14.90
C GLU A 83 -1.95 -6.79 15.44
N ILE A 84 -3.08 -6.21 15.86
CA ILE A 84 -3.13 -4.85 16.41
C ILE A 84 -2.55 -4.85 17.83
N GLU A 85 -1.60 -3.95 18.08
CA GLU A 85 -1.06 -3.71 19.42
C GLU A 85 -1.94 -2.72 20.18
N ARG A 86 -2.27 -1.59 19.54
CA ARG A 86 -2.98 -0.48 20.19
C ARG A 86 -3.58 0.46 19.15
N ILE A 87 -4.75 1.02 19.48
CA ILE A 87 -5.44 2.01 18.65
C ILE A 87 -5.61 3.29 19.48
N PHE A 88 -5.39 4.45 18.86
CA PHE A 88 -5.75 5.74 19.44
C PHE A 88 -6.49 6.58 18.42
N ALA A 89 -7.55 7.27 18.83
CA ALA A 89 -8.28 8.15 17.94
C ALA A 89 -8.35 9.61 18.42
N ARG A 90 -8.42 10.52 17.46
CA ARG A 90 -8.69 11.95 17.65
C ARG A 90 -10.02 12.26 16.98
N THR A 91 -11.01 12.71 17.75
CA THR A 91 -12.34 13.06 17.24
C THR A 91 -12.54 14.57 17.32
N GLY A 92 -12.91 15.19 16.20
CA GLY A 92 -13.11 16.64 16.12
C GLY A 92 -11.81 17.45 16.16
N THR A 93 -11.94 18.75 16.44
CA THR A 93 -10.84 19.73 16.37
C THR A 93 -9.98 19.68 17.63
N ALA A 94 -8.66 19.56 17.47
CA ALA A 94 -7.72 19.70 18.59
C ALA A 94 -7.68 21.15 19.10
N GLU A 95 -7.33 21.35 20.38
CA GLU A 95 -7.18 22.71 20.95
C GLU A 95 -6.10 23.55 20.23
N VAL A 96 -5.14 22.88 19.59
CA VAL A 96 -4.15 23.50 18.72
C VAL A 96 -4.75 23.63 17.31
N ALA A 97 -4.81 24.86 16.80
CA ALA A 97 -5.46 25.22 15.53
C ALA A 97 -4.74 24.73 14.25
N SER A 98 -4.00 23.63 14.31
CA SER A 98 -3.33 23.02 13.17
C SER A 98 -4.24 22.16 12.30
N ASP A 99 -5.35 21.66 12.86
CA ASP A 99 -6.26 20.73 12.17
C ASP A 99 -7.72 20.99 12.58
N ALA A 100 -8.49 21.61 11.67
CA ALA A 100 -9.90 21.91 11.88
C ALA A 100 -10.76 20.74 11.42
N MET A 101 -11.06 19.83 12.34
CA MET A 101 -11.92 18.67 12.11
C MET A 101 -13.31 18.84 12.73
N PRO A 102 -14.40 18.58 12.00
CA PRO A 102 -15.74 18.59 12.56
C PRO A 102 -15.98 17.38 13.49
N PRO A 103 -16.92 17.46 14.45
CA PRO A 103 -17.12 16.43 15.48
C PRO A 103 -17.61 15.08 14.94
N ASN A 104 -18.03 15.01 13.67
CA ASN A 104 -18.46 13.79 13.01
C ASN A 104 -17.31 12.99 12.36
N ILE A 105 -16.07 13.50 12.39
CA ILE A 105 -14.89 12.82 11.84
C ILE A 105 -13.97 12.38 12.99
N SER A 106 -13.39 11.19 12.85
CA SER A 106 -12.37 10.69 13.78
C SER A 106 -11.20 10.07 13.02
N ASP A 107 -9.99 10.51 13.34
CA ASP A 107 -8.76 9.90 12.87
C ASP A 107 -8.31 8.87 13.90
N GLY A 108 -8.41 7.58 13.56
CA GLY A 108 -7.85 6.47 14.31
C GLY A 108 -6.48 6.10 13.77
N TYR A 109 -5.54 5.83 14.66
CA TYR A 109 -4.20 5.36 14.33
C TYR A 109 -4.04 3.97 14.93
N VAL A 110 -3.78 3.02 14.07
CA VAL A 110 -3.67 1.59 14.40
C VAL A 110 -2.20 1.23 14.40
N MET A 111 -1.68 0.95 15.60
CA MET A 111 -0.31 0.46 15.75
C MET A 111 -0.29 -1.05 15.74
N LEU A 112 0.57 -1.61 14.90
CA LEU A 112 0.71 -3.05 14.72
C LEU A 112 1.84 -3.59 15.59
N LYS A 113 1.68 -4.83 16.03
CA LYS A 113 2.79 -5.58 16.63
C LYS A 113 3.88 -5.81 15.58
N PRO A 114 5.15 -6.03 16.00
CA PRO A 114 6.17 -6.57 15.10
C PRO A 114 5.66 -7.83 14.39
N GLN A 115 5.94 -7.97 13.09
CA GLN A 115 5.37 -9.02 12.24
C GLN A 115 5.69 -10.43 12.75
N GLU A 116 6.80 -10.59 13.46
CA GLU A 116 7.22 -11.85 14.09
C GLU A 116 6.28 -12.30 15.22
N GLN A 117 5.48 -11.39 15.77
CA GLN A 117 4.53 -11.65 16.85
C GLN A 117 3.10 -11.86 16.33
N TRP A 118 2.90 -11.83 15.02
CA TRP A 118 1.59 -12.07 14.43
C TRP A 118 1.23 -13.56 14.56
N PRO A 119 -0.07 -13.91 14.66
CA PRO A 119 -0.48 -15.31 14.67
C PRO A 119 0.00 -16.08 13.44
N ASP A 120 0.05 -15.39 12.29
CA ASP A 120 0.71 -15.86 11.07
C ASP A 120 1.80 -14.85 10.65
N PRO A 121 3.09 -15.15 10.90
CA PRO A 121 4.20 -14.32 10.45
C PRO A 121 4.37 -14.24 8.93
N GLY A 122 3.76 -15.16 8.17
CA GLY A 122 3.77 -15.16 6.71
C GLY A 122 2.74 -14.21 6.08
N LYS A 123 1.74 -13.78 6.85
CA LYS A 123 0.69 -12.86 6.40
C LYS A 123 1.28 -11.50 6.06
N SER A 124 0.86 -10.95 4.92
CA SER A 124 1.33 -9.63 4.50
C SER A 124 0.51 -8.50 5.14
N ARG A 125 1.12 -7.34 5.35
CA ARG A 125 0.39 -6.12 5.79
C ARG A 125 -0.74 -5.76 4.84
N ASN A 126 -0.56 -5.95 3.53
CA ASN A 126 -1.60 -5.63 2.53
C ASN A 126 -2.82 -6.55 2.66
N GLU A 127 -2.59 -7.82 3.01
CA GLU A 127 -3.65 -8.78 3.29
C GLU A 127 -4.42 -8.39 4.55
N LEU A 128 -3.72 -8.05 5.64
CA LEU A 128 -4.35 -7.51 6.86
C LEU A 128 -5.18 -6.25 6.56
N LEU A 129 -4.64 -5.29 5.80
CA LEU A 129 -5.37 -4.08 5.42
C LEU A 129 -6.63 -4.40 4.60
N SER A 130 -6.55 -5.36 3.68
CA SER A 130 -7.70 -5.79 2.90
C SER A 130 -8.79 -6.45 3.76
N GLU A 131 -8.40 -7.23 4.77
CA GLU A 131 -9.35 -7.85 5.70
C GLU A 131 -10.02 -6.81 6.61
N VAL A 132 -9.24 -5.87 7.16
CA VAL A 132 -9.76 -4.76 7.96
C VAL A 132 -10.75 -3.92 7.14
N GLN A 133 -10.44 -3.62 5.88
CA GLN A 133 -11.35 -2.91 4.97
C GLN A 133 -12.62 -3.70 4.65
N ALA A 134 -12.56 -5.04 4.63
CA ALA A 134 -13.73 -5.88 4.39
C ALA A 134 -14.63 -6.05 5.63
N SER A 135 -14.08 -5.90 6.85
CA SER A 135 -14.83 -5.99 8.11
C SER A 135 -15.40 -4.64 8.60
N ALA A 136 -14.83 -3.52 8.14
CA ALA A 136 -15.25 -2.15 8.46
C ALA A 136 -16.55 -1.76 7.73
#